data_AF-L8WIQ2-F1
#
_entry.id   AF-L8WIQ2-F1
#
_cell.length_a   1.000
_cell.length_b   1.000
_cell.length_c   1.000
_cell.angle_alpha   90.00
_cell.angle_beta   90.00
_cell.angle_gamma   90.00
#
_symmetry.space_group_name_H-M   'P 1'
#
loop_
_entity.id
_entity.type
_entity.pdbx_description
1 polymer ?
#
loop_
_entity_poly.entity_id
_entity_poly.type
_entity_poly.pdbx_seq_one_letter_code
_entity_poly.pdbx_strand_id
1 'polypeptide(L)'
;MKVKVKHWHAVAHWKWDIGTDVETQGDEDEEEDVCGICRVAFEGCCPTCKTPGDDCPLIWGQCTHVFHMHCLIKWIEQPASKQQCPMDRRPWESIARNLRVPSRPGRLNGWNRLPWAYALRPTTP
;
A
#
# COMPACT_ATOMS: atom_id res chain seq x y z
N MET A 1 -22.89 4.00 35.74
CA MET A 1 -23.47 5.16 35.03
C MET A 1 -23.42 4.88 33.53
N LYS A 2 -24.50 5.10 32.76
CA LYS A 2 -24.61 4.75 31.33
C LYS A 2 -24.77 6.02 30.49
N VAL A 3 -23.81 6.33 29.63
CA VAL A 3 -23.86 7.47 28.70
C VAL A 3 -24.41 7.00 27.36
N LYS A 4 -25.34 7.77 26.76
CA LYS A 4 -25.89 7.51 25.42
C LYS A 4 -25.45 8.62 24.47
N VAL A 5 -24.73 8.27 23.42
CA VAL A 5 -24.39 9.18 22.32
C VAL A 5 -25.65 9.39 21.46
N LYS A 6 -26.03 10.65 21.23
CA LYS A 6 -27.23 10.99 20.45
C LYS A 6 -26.93 11.17 18.96
N HIS A 7 -25.80 11.78 18.65
CA HIS A 7 -25.39 12.05 17.29
C HIS A 7 -23.87 12.08 17.16
N TRP A 8 -23.35 11.68 16.01
CA TRP A 8 -21.92 11.73 15.68
C TRP A 8 -21.76 12.12 14.21
N HIS A 9 -20.98 13.16 13.96
CA HIS A 9 -20.41 13.49 12.65
C HIS A 9 -18.96 13.00 12.58
N ALA A 10 -18.72 11.93 11.85
CA ALA A 10 -17.37 11.43 11.63
C ALA A 10 -16.69 12.19 10.48
N VAL A 11 -15.39 12.41 10.62
CA VAL A 11 -14.52 12.98 9.58
C VAL A 11 -13.36 12.01 9.41
N ALA A 12 -12.97 11.75 8.16
CA ALA A 12 -11.85 10.89 7.82
C ALA A 12 -11.01 11.54 6.73
N HIS A 13 -9.73 11.22 6.72
CA HIS A 13 -8.83 11.41 5.57
C HIS A 13 -8.46 10.02 5.06
N TRP A 14 -8.26 9.90 3.75
CA TRP A 14 -7.75 8.67 3.17
C TRP A 14 -6.21 8.69 3.25
N LYS A 15 -5.60 7.51 3.28
CA LYS A 15 -4.15 7.31 3.19
C LYS A 15 -3.90 6.07 2.34
N TRP A 16 -2.82 6.05 1.57
CA TRP A 16 -2.40 4.85 0.85
C TRP A 16 -1.99 3.73 1.81
N ASP A 17 -2.55 2.54 1.63
CA ASP A 17 -2.12 1.33 2.32
C ASP A 17 -0.87 0.76 1.64
N ILE A 18 0.29 1.21 2.08
CA ILE A 18 1.60 0.77 1.58
C ILE A 18 2.17 -0.44 2.33
N GLY A 19 1.42 -1.04 3.26
CA GLY A 19 1.83 -2.24 4.00
C GLY A 19 2.84 -2.00 5.13
N THR A 20 3.12 -0.74 5.47
CA THR A 20 3.87 -0.34 6.67
C THR A 20 2.91 -0.28 7.85
N ASP A 21 2.37 -1.43 8.26
CA ASP A 21 1.39 -1.44 9.34
C ASP A 21 2.03 -1.11 10.71
N VAL A 22 1.35 -0.19 11.39
CA VAL A 22 1.65 0.44 12.70
C VAL A 22 1.82 -0.56 13.85
N GLU A 23 1.71 -1.87 13.61
CA GLU A 23 1.92 -2.89 14.63
C GLU A 23 3.40 -3.25 14.87
N THR A 24 4.32 -2.80 14.02
CA THR A 24 5.73 -3.24 14.07
C THR A 24 6.77 -2.17 14.43
N GLN A 25 6.43 -0.88 14.47
CA GLN A 25 7.37 0.17 14.86
C GLN A 25 6.78 1.00 15.99
N GLY A 26 7.43 0.91 17.16
CA GLY A 26 7.34 1.96 18.16
C GLY A 26 7.78 3.27 17.51
N ASP A 27 6.97 4.30 17.71
CA ASP A 27 7.36 5.69 17.96
C ASP A 27 8.65 6.27 17.33
N GLU A 28 9.13 5.92 16.13
CA GLU A 28 10.32 6.60 15.60
C GLU A 28 10.48 6.78 14.07
N ASP A 29 9.72 6.13 13.17
CA ASP A 29 10.00 6.24 11.72
C ASP A 29 8.77 6.64 10.87
N GLU A 30 8.44 7.94 10.81
CA GLU A 30 7.47 8.52 9.85
C GLU A 30 8.03 8.68 8.42
N GLU A 31 9.29 8.28 8.16
CA GLU A 31 9.99 8.54 6.90
C GLU A 31 9.66 7.56 5.76
N GLU A 32 8.91 6.47 6.02
CA GLU A 32 8.62 5.43 5.02
C GLU A 32 7.49 5.78 4.02
N ASP A 33 6.75 6.87 4.26
CA ASP A 33 5.63 7.28 3.39
C ASP A 33 6.05 8.14 2.19
N VAL A 34 7.30 7.99 1.72
CA VAL A 34 7.89 8.87 0.71
C VAL A 34 8.37 8.08 -0.51
N CYS A 35 8.08 8.62 -1.71
CA CYS A 35 8.60 8.05 -2.96
C CYS A 35 10.13 8.14 -3.03
N GLY A 36 10.81 6.99 -3.13
CA GLY A 36 12.28 6.93 -3.15
C GLY A 36 12.96 7.66 -4.32
N ILE A 37 12.22 8.02 -5.38
CA ILE A 37 12.73 8.74 -6.55
C ILE A 37 12.59 10.26 -6.38
N CYS A 38 11.37 10.76 -6.12
CA CYS A 38 11.13 12.20 -6.05
C CYS A 38 11.18 12.78 -4.64
N ARG A 39 11.29 11.94 -3.61
CA ARG A 39 11.32 12.31 -2.19
C ARG A 39 10.10 13.13 -1.73
N VAL A 40 8.97 12.95 -2.40
CA VAL A 40 7.67 13.54 -2.03
C VAL A 40 6.79 12.46 -1.40
N ALA A 41 6.01 12.81 -0.38
CA ALA A 41 5.05 11.93 0.25
C ALA A 41 4.08 11.33 -0.78
N PHE A 42 3.65 10.09 -0.57
CA PHE A 42 2.74 9.40 -1.48
C PHE A 42 1.33 10.02 -1.56
N GLU A 43 0.94 10.79 -0.54
CA GLU A 43 -0.30 11.59 -0.53
C GLU A 43 -0.20 12.85 -1.41
N GLY A 44 1.03 13.27 -1.75
CA GLY A 44 1.30 14.41 -2.60
C GLY A 44 1.44 14.02 -4.07
N CYS A 45 1.39 15.01 -4.96
CA CYS A 45 1.64 14.76 -6.38
C CYS A 45 3.16 14.84 -6.67
N CYS A 46 3.65 14.01 -7.59
CA CYS A 46 5.05 14.08 -8.02
C CYS A 46 5.38 15.45 -8.66
N PRO A 47 6.67 15.87 -8.74
CA PRO A 47 7.05 17.19 -9.27
C PRO A 47 6.63 17.48 -10.73
N THR A 48 6.18 16.45 -11.46
CA THR A 48 5.70 16.58 -12.84
C THR A 48 4.20 16.81 -12.92
N CYS A 49 3.46 16.41 -11.89
CA CYS A 49 2.03 16.62 -11.81
C CYS A 49 1.75 17.99 -11.16
N LYS A 50 0.61 18.59 -11.49
CA LYS A 50 0.20 19.90 -10.96
C LYS A 50 -0.94 19.79 -9.95
N THR A 51 -1.79 18.78 -10.10
CA THR A 51 -2.97 18.54 -9.29
C THR A 51 -2.90 17.16 -8.66
N PRO A 52 -3.07 17.03 -7.33
CA PRO A 52 -3.25 15.73 -6.69
C PRO A 52 -4.57 15.13 -7.17
N GLY A 53 -4.53 13.94 -7.78
CA GLY A 53 -5.67 13.28 -8.43
C GLY A 53 -5.26 12.05 -9.23
N ASP A 54 -6.13 11.59 -10.13
CA ASP A 54 -5.98 10.35 -10.93
C ASP A 54 -4.74 10.32 -11.84
N ASP A 55 -4.08 11.45 -12.04
CA ASP A 55 -2.95 11.58 -12.94
C ASP A 55 -1.66 10.92 -12.40
N CYS A 56 -1.56 10.62 -11.10
CA CYS A 56 -0.31 10.08 -10.52
C CYS A 56 -0.57 8.91 -9.54
N PRO A 57 -1.05 7.75 -10.03
CA PRO A 57 -1.27 6.59 -9.17
C PRO A 57 0.06 6.03 -8.65
N LEU A 58 -0.02 5.31 -7.53
CA LEU A 58 1.08 4.50 -7.02
C LEU A 58 1.19 3.20 -7.81
N ILE A 59 2.43 2.74 -8.03
CA ILE A 59 2.74 1.45 -8.62
C ILE A 59 3.58 0.65 -7.65
N TRP A 60 3.20 -0.61 -7.46
CA TRP A 60 3.92 -1.59 -6.66
C TRP A 60 4.76 -2.48 -7.57
N GLY A 61 6.03 -2.66 -7.21
CA GLY A 61 6.89 -3.64 -7.83
C GLY A 61 6.71 -5.01 -7.19
N GLN A 62 7.07 -6.08 -7.90
CA GLN A 62 7.25 -7.41 -7.30
C GLN A 62 8.27 -7.42 -6.17
N CYS A 63 9.22 -6.48 -6.21
CA CYS A 63 10.19 -6.24 -5.15
C CYS A 63 9.64 -5.53 -3.91
N THR A 64 8.32 -5.39 -3.76
CA THR A 64 7.63 -4.69 -2.65
C THR A 64 7.86 -3.17 -2.58
N HIS A 65 8.73 -2.60 -3.42
CA HIS A 65 8.92 -1.16 -3.49
C HIS A 65 7.76 -0.44 -4.19
N VAL A 66 7.41 0.73 -3.66
CA VAL A 66 6.31 1.57 -4.13
C VAL A 66 6.85 2.89 -4.67
N PHE A 67 6.37 3.32 -5.83
CA PHE A 67 6.74 4.60 -6.43
C PHE A 67 5.52 5.27 -7.06
N HIS A 68 5.59 6.59 -7.21
CA HIS A 68 4.72 7.30 -8.14
C HIS A 68 4.94 6.79 -9.57
N MET A 69 3.86 6.55 -10.30
CA MET A 69 3.90 6.06 -11.69
C MET A 69 4.86 6.88 -12.57
N HIS A 70 4.70 8.20 -12.61
CA HIS A 70 5.52 9.07 -13.46
C HIS A 70 7.00 9.10 -13.07
N CYS A 71 7.32 8.93 -11.79
CA CYS A 71 8.70 8.87 -11.34
C CYS A 71 9.36 7.58 -11.82
N LEU A 72 8.65 6.47 -11.71
CA LEU A 72 9.14 5.16 -12.12
C LEU A 72 9.29 5.04 -13.63
N ILE A 73 8.30 5.48 -14.40
CA ILE A 73 8.36 5.43 -15.88
C ILE A 73 9.56 6.23 -16.38
N LYS A 74 9.74 7.46 -15.89
CA LYS A 74 10.91 8.29 -16.22
C LYS A 74 12.24 7.64 -15.85
N TRP A 75 12.27 6.82 -14.79
CA TRP A 75 13.47 6.10 -14.39
C TRP A 75 13.76 4.92 -15.34
N ILE A 76 12.76 4.09 -15.63
CA ILE A 76 12.90 2.90 -16.48
C ILE A 76 13.22 3.28 -17.94
N GLU A 77 12.72 4.42 -18.41
CA GLU A 77 13.03 4.95 -19.74
C GLU A 77 14.48 5.40 -19.90
N GLN A 78 15.20 5.67 -18.80
CA GLN A 78 16.61 6.04 -18.89
C GLN A 78 17.48 4.83 -19.28
N PRO A 79 18.33 4.92 -20.31
CA PRO A 79 19.19 3.80 -20.73
C PRO A 79 20.11 3.27 -19.63
N ALA A 80 20.49 4.13 -18.68
CA ALA A 80 21.36 3.77 -17.56
C ALA A 80 20.68 2.88 -16.52
N SER A 81 19.35 2.91 -16.41
CA SER A 81 18.60 2.17 -15.38
C SER A 81 18.48 0.68 -15.70
N LYS A 82 18.69 0.28 -16.96
CA LYS A 82 18.56 -1.11 -17.44
C LYS A 82 17.21 -1.75 -17.08
N GLN A 83 16.14 -0.93 -16.99
CA GLN A 83 14.82 -1.34 -16.53
C GLN A 83 14.82 -1.99 -15.13
N GLN A 84 15.71 -1.54 -14.25
CA GLN A 84 15.83 -2.05 -12.89
C GLN A 84 15.16 -1.12 -11.89
N CYS A 85 14.66 -1.69 -10.81
CA CYS A 85 14.16 -0.95 -9.66
C CYS A 85 15.27 -0.04 -9.06
N PRO A 86 14.96 1.23 -8.72
CA PRO A 86 15.94 2.13 -8.12
C PRO A 86 16.53 1.67 -6.78
N MET A 87 15.77 0.90 -6.00
CA MET A 87 16.13 0.53 -4.62
C MET A 87 16.95 -0.75 -4.56
N ASP A 88 16.53 -1.82 -5.25
CA ASP A 88 17.17 -3.13 -5.16
C ASP A 88 17.84 -3.62 -6.46
N ARG A 89 17.79 -2.81 -7.53
CA ARG A 89 18.42 -3.08 -8.84
C ARG A 89 17.95 -4.38 -9.50
N ARG A 90 16.84 -4.96 -9.06
CA ARG A 90 16.23 -6.12 -9.74
C ARG A 90 15.48 -5.66 -10.98
N PRO A 91 15.32 -6.51 -12.01
CA PRO A 91 14.45 -6.22 -13.15
C PRO A 91 13.06 -5.80 -12.65
N TRP A 92 12.55 -4.69 -13.16
CA TRP A 92 11.29 -4.14 -12.70
C TRP A 92 10.11 -4.88 -13.33
N GLU A 93 9.20 -5.38 -12.47
CA GLU A 93 7.92 -5.94 -12.87
C GLU A 93 6.82 -5.36 -11.97
N SER A 94 5.79 -4.76 -12.59
CA SER A 94 4.67 -4.18 -11.85
C SER A 94 3.68 -5.26 -11.39
N ILE A 95 3.20 -5.12 -10.16
CA ILE A 95 2.07 -5.90 -9.65
C ILE A 95 0.81 -5.06 -9.83
N ALA A 96 -0.16 -5.59 -10.57
CA ALA A 96 -1.54 -5.13 -10.45
C ALA A 96 -2.07 -5.60 -9.09
N ARG A 97 -1.98 -4.75 -8.05
CA ARG A 97 -2.74 -5.00 -6.82
C ARG A 97 -4.21 -4.91 -7.19
N ASN A 98 -4.79 -6.04 -7.56
CA ASN A 98 -6.23 -6.23 -7.53
C ASN A 98 -6.62 -5.95 -6.07
N LEU A 99 -7.43 -4.94 -5.81
CA LEU A 99 -7.83 -4.46 -4.47
C LEU A 99 -8.67 -5.50 -3.69
N ARG A 100 -8.30 -6.78 -3.70
CA ARG A 100 -8.70 -7.72 -2.66
C ARG A 100 -7.82 -7.38 -1.47
N VAL A 101 -8.23 -6.37 -0.71
CA VAL A 101 -7.79 -6.20 0.66
C VAL A 101 -8.06 -7.54 1.36
N PRO A 102 -7.04 -8.34 1.75
CA PRO A 102 -7.30 -9.23 2.86
C PRO A 102 -7.35 -8.28 4.05
N SER A 103 -8.55 -7.99 4.54
CA SER A 103 -8.68 -7.40 5.87
C SER A 103 -7.84 -8.27 6.78
N ARG A 104 -6.79 -7.69 7.37
CA ARG A 104 -6.01 -8.37 8.40
C ARG A 104 -7.04 -8.94 9.39
N PRO A 105 -7.02 -10.24 9.72
CA PRO A 105 -7.79 -10.72 10.84
C PRO A 105 -7.09 -10.17 12.09
N GLY A 106 -7.43 -8.93 12.45
CA GLY A 106 -6.96 -8.27 13.65
C GLY A 106 -7.46 -9.04 14.87
N ARG A 107 -6.53 -9.75 15.52
CA ARG A 107 -6.54 -10.21 16.91
C ARG A 107 -7.89 -10.73 17.41
N LEU A 108 -8.14 -12.04 17.24
CA LEU A 108 -9.16 -12.75 18.01
C LEU A 108 -8.80 -12.68 19.51
N ASN A 109 -9.33 -11.68 20.18
CA ASN A 109 -9.46 -11.66 21.63
C ASN A 109 -10.45 -12.76 22.04
N GLY A 110 -9.90 -13.96 22.25
CA GLY A 110 -10.33 -14.89 23.31
C GLY A 110 -11.73 -15.51 23.24
N TRP A 111 -12.54 -15.30 22.19
CA TRP A 111 -13.85 -15.95 22.07
C TRP A 111 -14.11 -16.36 20.61
N ASN A 112 -14.28 -17.67 20.42
CA ASN A 112 -14.61 -18.41 19.18
C ASN A 112 -13.43 -18.84 18.28
N ARG A 113 -12.91 -20.03 18.58
CA ARG A 113 -12.30 -20.94 17.60
C ARG A 113 -13.39 -21.42 16.64
N LEU A 114 -13.29 -21.14 15.34
CA LEU A 114 -13.69 -22.08 14.30
C LEU A 114 -12.73 -21.98 13.09
N PRO A 115 -12.34 -23.11 12.47
CA PRO A 115 -11.19 -23.20 11.57
C PRO A 115 -11.63 -22.97 10.11
N TRP A 116 -11.06 -21.96 9.44
CA TRP A 116 -11.28 -21.71 8.01
C TRP A 116 -10.20 -22.33 7.11
N ALA A 117 -9.27 -23.10 7.69
CA ALA A 117 -8.35 -23.90 6.89
C ALA A 117 -9.12 -25.07 6.28
N TYR A 118 -8.88 -25.32 4.99
CA TYR A 118 -9.37 -26.42 4.15
C TYR A 118 -10.68 -26.19 3.40
N ALA A 119 -10.60 -25.49 2.27
CA ALA A 119 -11.46 -25.76 1.12
C ALA A 119 -10.59 -25.87 -0.15
N LEU A 120 -9.83 -26.97 -0.25
CA LEU A 120 -9.23 -27.42 -1.50
C LEU A 120 -10.06 -28.57 -2.10
N ARG A 121 -10.90 -28.20 -3.08
CA ARG A 121 -11.32 -28.98 -4.26
C ARG A 121 -12.09 -30.32 -4.05
N PRO A 122 -12.42 -31.09 -5.11
CA PRO A 122 -13.77 -31.15 -5.69
C PRO A 122 -14.34 -32.58 -5.71
N THR A 123 -15.66 -32.78 -5.76
CA THR A 123 -16.20 -34.12 -6.11
C THR A 123 -17.49 -34.03 -6.92
N THR A 124 -17.39 -34.31 -8.21
CA THR A 124 -18.35 -35.18 -8.91
C THR A 124 -18.10 -36.62 -8.46
N PRO A 125 -19.12 -37.49 -8.53
CA PRO A 125 -19.31 -38.30 -9.74
C PRO A 125 -20.55 -37.89 -10.54
#